data_AF-A0A1B6I3B1-F1
#
_entry.id   AF-A0A1B6I3B1-F1
#
_cell.length_a   1.000
_cell.length_b   1.000
_cell.length_c   1.000
_cell.angle_alpha   90.00
_cell.angle_beta   90.00
_cell.angle_gamma   90.00
#
_symmetry.space_group_name_H-M   'P 1'
#
loop_
_entity.id
_entity.type
_entity.pdbx_description
1 polymer ?
#
loop_
_entity_poly.entity_id
_entity_poly.type
_entity_poly.pdbx_seq_one_letter_code
_entity_poly.pdbx_strand_id
1 'polypeptide(L)'
;MMLGAVLNIVPDYWNEANYDSSRYHLFELNNEDDEYINEMEAFDRNRIRVTKLERIQNPFQFGRFQIRKEQKDFRNNIVEKIKCYHCISQGDLNIALEHNLDVRRYVSTQGDGFQLEKKNPKFYRNLSDAYNSITCSNKVILICDILGRGNVDTCVPTNDTEYMPKYVAYLS
;
A
#
# COMPACT_ATOMS: atom_id res chain seq x y z
N MET A 1 -7.73 16.78 21.12
CA MET A 1 -8.49 16.18 20.00
C MET A 1 -7.68 15.04 19.41
N MET A 2 -8.28 13.88 19.10
CA MET A 2 -7.57 12.71 18.53
C MET A 2 -6.81 13.03 17.24
N LEU A 3 -7.35 13.92 16.38
CA LEU A 3 -6.71 14.29 15.12
C LEU A 3 -5.31 14.89 15.33
N GLY A 4 -5.16 15.81 16.28
CA GLY A 4 -3.86 16.43 16.58
C GLY A 4 -2.81 15.43 17.07
N ALA A 5 -3.22 14.39 17.80
CA ALA A 5 -2.29 13.34 18.24
C ALA A 5 -1.81 12.47 17.06
N VAL A 6 -2.69 12.18 16.09
CA VAL A 6 -2.33 11.40 14.89
C VAL A 6 -1.46 12.22 13.95
N LEU A 7 -1.68 13.53 13.83
CA LEU A 7 -0.85 14.38 12.98
C LEU A 7 0.55 14.62 13.56
N ASN A 8 0.75 14.50 14.87
CA ASN A 8 2.07 14.62 15.49
C ASN A 8 3.00 13.42 15.26
N ILE A 9 2.49 12.31 14.74
CA ILE A 9 3.28 11.09 14.53
C ILE A 9 3.60 10.84 13.05
N VAL A 10 3.05 11.63 12.12
CA VAL A 10 3.34 11.44 10.68
C VAL A 10 4.78 11.86 10.37
N PRO A 11 5.39 11.31 9.30
CA PRO A 11 6.75 11.68 8.93
C PRO A 11 6.88 13.14 8.47
N ASP A 12 7.99 13.78 8.82
CA ASP A 12 8.26 15.19 8.48
C ASP A 12 8.35 15.48 6.97
N TYR A 13 8.62 14.46 6.15
CA TYR A 13 8.69 14.59 4.69
C TYR A 13 7.31 14.61 4.02
N TRP A 14 6.22 14.41 4.76
CA TRP A 14 4.87 14.50 4.22
C TRP A 14 4.49 15.95 3.91
N ASN A 15 3.80 16.14 2.79
CA ASN A 15 3.23 17.44 2.45
C ASN A 15 2.16 17.82 3.47
N GLU A 16 2.08 19.12 3.75
CA GLU A 16 0.97 19.68 4.53
C GLU A 16 -0.36 19.46 3.80
N ALA A 17 -1.36 18.99 4.53
CA ALA A 17 -2.67 18.70 3.99
C ALA A 17 -3.76 18.84 5.05
N ASN A 18 -4.96 19.26 4.65
CA ASN A 18 -6.13 19.29 5.53
C ASN A 18 -6.90 17.95 5.44
N TYR A 19 -7.16 17.32 6.58
CA TYR A 19 -7.85 16.03 6.71
C TYR A 19 -9.29 16.13 7.24
N ASP A 20 -9.90 17.32 7.22
CA ASP A 20 -11.28 17.55 7.67
C ASP A 20 -12.32 16.86 6.77
N SER A 21 -12.06 16.83 5.45
CA SER A 21 -12.98 16.30 4.44
C SER A 21 -12.50 15.00 3.78
N SER A 22 -11.24 14.61 3.99
CA SER A 22 -10.66 13.39 3.42
C SER A 22 -9.73 12.70 4.41
N ARG A 23 -9.74 11.37 4.39
CA ARG A 23 -8.83 10.55 5.22
C ARG A 23 -7.44 10.37 4.62
N TYR A 24 -7.31 10.63 3.32
CA TYR A 24 -6.04 10.50 2.61
C TYR A 24 -5.90 11.57 1.53
N HIS A 25 -4.66 11.83 1.14
CA HIS A 25 -4.32 12.65 -0.01
C HIS A 25 -3.29 11.93 -0.89
N LEU A 26 -3.32 12.24 -2.17
CA LEU A 26 -2.40 11.73 -3.18
C LEU A 26 -1.53 12.88 -3.67
N PHE A 27 -0.22 12.70 -3.61
CA PHE A 27 0.76 13.68 -4.06
C PHE A 27 1.60 13.06 -5.17
N GLU A 28 1.51 13.61 -6.38
CA GLU A 28 2.34 13.19 -7.49
C GLU A 28 3.81 13.46 -7.19
N LEU A 29 4.64 12.43 -7.38
CA LEU A 29 6.08 12.53 -7.17
C LEU A 29 6.77 13.07 -8.43
N ASN A 30 7.76 13.94 -8.24
CA ASN A 30 8.59 14.42 -9.33
C ASN A 30 9.54 13.30 -9.78
N ASN A 31 9.71 13.12 -11.09
CA ASN A 31 10.54 12.06 -11.64
C ASN A 31 12.05 12.26 -11.43
N GLU A 32 12.45 13.46 -11.00
CA GLU A 32 13.83 13.79 -10.62
C GLU A 32 14.12 13.50 -9.14
N ASP A 33 13.10 13.26 -8.32
CA ASP A 33 13.28 13.03 -6.88
C ASP A 33 13.82 11.61 -6.61
N ASP A 34 14.74 11.49 -5.66
CA ASP A 34 15.28 10.19 -5.22
C ASP A 34 14.16 9.23 -4.79
N GLU A 35 13.09 9.74 -4.18
CA GLU A 35 11.93 8.92 -3.80
C GLU A 35 11.27 8.26 -5.01
N TYR A 36 11.08 9.01 -6.10
CA TYR A 36 10.53 8.46 -7.34
C TYR A 36 11.47 7.45 -7.96
N ILE A 37 12.75 7.80 -8.11
CA ILE A 37 13.77 6.97 -8.74
C ILE A 37 13.89 5.61 -8.03
N ASN A 38 13.91 5.62 -6.69
CA ASN A 38 14.02 4.41 -5.89
C ASN A 38 12.79 3.49 -6.02
N GLU A 39 11.60 4.04 -6.15
CA GLU A 39 10.38 3.23 -6.30
C GLU A 39 10.20 2.72 -7.74
N MET A 40 10.73 3.44 -8.74
CA MET A 40 10.65 3.07 -10.15
C MET A 40 11.60 1.94 -10.57
N GLU A 41 12.69 1.70 -9.82
CA GLU A 41 13.69 0.67 -10.17
C GLU A 41 13.07 -0.71 -10.45
N ALA A 42 12.08 -1.11 -9.63
CA ALA A 42 11.38 -2.38 -9.82
C ALA A 42 10.53 -2.40 -11.10
N PHE A 43 9.89 -1.30 -11.46
CA PHE A 43 9.06 -1.19 -12.66
C PHE A 43 9.90 -1.25 -13.93
N ASP A 44 11.02 -0.52 -13.95
CA ASP A 44 11.95 -0.50 -15.08
C ASP A 44 12.55 -1.88 -15.33
N ARG A 45 12.98 -2.56 -14.26
CA ARG A 45 13.53 -3.92 -14.34
C ARG A 45 12.54 -4.92 -14.93
N ASN A 46 11.25 -4.76 -14.62
CA ASN A 46 10.18 -5.62 -15.12
C ASN A 46 9.54 -5.12 -16.43
N ARG A 47 10.03 -4.00 -16.99
CA ARG A 47 9.50 -3.37 -18.22
C ARG A 47 8.01 -3.03 -18.12
N ILE A 48 7.56 -2.65 -16.95
CA ILE A 48 6.18 -2.22 -16.70
C ILE A 48 6.14 -0.70 -16.82
N ARG A 49 5.35 -0.20 -17.77
CA ARG A 49 5.24 1.25 -18.01
C ARG A 49 4.34 1.91 -16.98
N VAL A 50 4.91 2.80 -16.18
CA VAL A 50 4.20 3.66 -15.22
C VAL A 50 3.94 5.03 -15.86
N THR A 51 2.70 5.50 -15.82
CA THR A 51 2.32 6.83 -16.32
C THR A 51 2.45 7.90 -15.24
N LYS A 52 2.17 7.52 -13.99
CA LYS A 52 2.21 8.41 -12.83
C LYS A 52 2.50 7.61 -11.57
N LEU A 53 3.25 8.20 -10.64
CA LEU A 53 3.48 7.67 -9.30
C LEU A 53 3.04 8.72 -8.28
N GLU A 54 2.12 8.34 -7.38
CA GLU A 54 1.66 9.22 -6.32
C GLU A 54 1.96 8.63 -4.95
N ARG A 55 2.43 9.48 -4.03
CA ARG A 55 2.53 9.15 -2.60
C ARG A 55 1.17 9.26 -1.95
N ILE A 56 0.84 8.25 -1.16
CA ILE A 56 -0.37 8.14 -0.37
C ILE A 56 -0.07 8.68 1.03
N GLN A 57 -0.75 9.75 1.43
CA GLN A 57 -0.68 10.29 2.77
C GLN A 57 -1.99 10.03 3.51
N ASN A 58 -2.03 8.97 4.31
CA ASN A 58 -3.17 8.64 5.17
C ASN A 58 -2.71 8.56 6.64
N PRO A 59 -2.88 9.63 7.43
CA PRO A 59 -2.37 9.70 8.80
C PRO A 59 -3.01 8.64 9.72
N PHE A 60 -4.27 8.28 9.47
CA PHE A 60 -4.98 7.28 10.28
C PHE A 60 -4.43 5.86 10.05
N GLN A 61 -4.17 5.50 8.79
CA GLN A 61 -3.55 4.22 8.46
C GLN A 61 -2.10 4.17 8.95
N PHE A 62 -1.35 5.26 8.76
CA PHE A 62 0.02 5.35 9.27
C PHE A 62 0.07 5.19 10.79
N GLY A 63 -0.78 5.91 11.52
CA GLY A 63 -0.84 5.81 12.98
C GLY A 63 -1.17 4.40 13.46
N ARG A 64 -2.19 3.76 12.85
CA ARG A 64 -2.51 2.36 13.13
C ARG A 64 -1.32 1.43 12.87
N PHE A 65 -0.62 1.63 11.74
CA PHE A 65 0.55 0.84 11.37
C PHE A 65 1.70 1.00 12.38
N GLN A 66 2.01 2.23 12.82
CA GLN A 66 3.05 2.49 13.82
C GLN A 66 2.70 1.88 15.18
N ILE A 67 1.47 2.10 15.67
CA ILE A 67 1.01 1.51 16.93
C ILE A 67 1.16 -0.02 16.88
N ARG A 68 0.79 -0.65 15.75
CA ARG A 68 0.91 -2.10 15.62
C ARG A 68 2.35 -2.57 15.56
N LYS A 69 3.25 -1.80 14.95
CA LYS A 69 4.70 -2.05 14.98
C LYS A 69 5.23 -1.99 16.42
N GLU A 70 4.95 -0.91 17.13
CA GLU A 70 5.37 -0.73 18.53
C GLU A 70 4.85 -1.85 19.45
N GLN A 71 3.59 -2.26 19.27
CA GLN A 71 3.01 -3.39 20.02
C GLN A 71 3.74 -4.71 19.76
N LYS A 72 4.18 -4.96 18.52
CA LYS A 72 4.94 -6.16 18.18
C LYS A 72 6.35 -6.08 18.76
N ASP A 73 7.00 -4.94 18.64
CA ASP A 73 8.33 -4.69 19.22
C ASP A 73 8.31 -4.89 20.75
N PHE A 74 7.31 -4.34 21.44
CA PHE A 74 7.12 -4.51 22.89
C PHE A 74 6.94 -5.98 23.32
N ARG A 75 6.37 -6.82 22.45
CA ARG A 75 6.19 -8.27 22.69
C ARG A 75 7.44 -9.09 22.31
N ASN A 76 8.59 -8.44 22.07
CA ASN A 76 9.81 -9.06 21.53
C ASN A 76 9.56 -9.81 20.22
N ASN A 77 8.55 -9.39 19.47
CA ASN A 77 8.24 -9.91 18.15
C ASN A 77 8.87 -8.97 17.12
N ILE A 78 10.17 -9.14 16.88
CA ILE A 78 10.92 -8.33 15.91
C ILE A 78 10.20 -8.44 14.56
N VAL A 79 9.66 -7.32 14.10
CA VAL A 79 9.02 -7.19 12.80
C VAL A 79 9.71 -6.14 11.97
N GLU A 80 9.88 -6.48 10.71
CA GLU A 80 10.46 -5.58 9.72
C GLU A 80 9.37 -5.05 8.82
N LYS A 81 9.62 -3.88 8.22
CA LYS A 81 8.82 -3.37 7.12
C LYS A 81 9.26 -4.07 5.85
N ILE A 82 8.39 -4.89 5.28
CA ILE A 82 8.63 -5.60 4.04
C ILE A 82 7.87 -4.87 2.95
N LYS A 83 8.58 -4.40 1.92
CA LYS A 83 7.97 -3.85 0.71
C LYS A 83 7.29 -4.98 -0.06
N CYS A 84 5.98 -4.90 -0.26
CA CYS A 84 5.23 -5.80 -1.14
C CYS A 84 4.33 -4.97 -2.08
N TYR A 85 3.86 -5.60 -3.15
CA TYR A 85 3.00 -5.00 -4.17
C TYR A 85 1.60 -5.61 -4.11
N HIS A 86 0.58 -4.77 -4.27
CA HIS A 86 -0.82 -5.18 -4.38
C HIS A 86 -1.42 -4.58 -5.64
N CYS A 87 -1.83 -5.44 -6.57
CA CYS A 87 -2.46 -4.98 -7.81
C CYS A 87 -3.98 -5.02 -7.67
N ILE A 88 -4.64 -3.93 -8.07
CA ILE A 88 -6.09 -3.77 -8.02
C ILE A 88 -6.59 -3.09 -9.30
N SER A 89 -7.89 -3.21 -9.57
CA SER A 89 -8.55 -2.36 -10.55
C SER A 89 -8.51 -0.91 -10.09
N GLN A 90 -8.26 0.03 -11.00
CA GLN A 90 -8.29 1.47 -10.67
C GLN A 90 -9.65 1.89 -10.11
N GLY A 91 -10.75 1.23 -10.51
CA GLY A 91 -12.09 1.50 -9.99
C GLY A 91 -12.26 1.22 -8.49
N ASP A 92 -11.40 0.39 -7.90
CA ASP A 92 -11.41 0.09 -6.47
C ASP A 92 -10.38 0.91 -5.67
N LEU A 93 -9.61 1.80 -6.32
CA LEU A 93 -8.54 2.56 -5.67
C LEU A 93 -9.05 3.37 -4.47
N ASN A 94 -10.16 4.11 -4.64
CA ASN A 94 -10.72 4.91 -3.54
C ASN A 94 -11.11 4.03 -2.35
N ILE A 95 -11.70 2.86 -2.62
CA ILE A 95 -12.10 1.88 -1.60
C ILE A 95 -10.87 1.35 -0.88
N ALA A 96 -9.82 1.01 -1.63
CA ALA A 96 -8.56 0.51 -1.12
C ALA A 96 -7.89 1.53 -0.16
N LEU A 97 -7.86 2.80 -0.55
CA LEU A 97 -7.23 3.87 0.22
C LEU A 97 -8.07 4.33 1.43
N GLU A 98 -9.40 4.31 1.33
CA GLU A 98 -10.27 4.71 2.42
C GLU A 98 -10.43 3.61 3.48
N HIS A 99 -10.45 2.35 3.06
CA HIS A 99 -10.75 1.20 3.92
C HIS A 99 -9.56 0.27 4.16
N ASN A 100 -8.33 0.75 3.97
CA ASN A 100 -7.09 0.01 4.22
C ASN A 100 -7.09 -1.37 3.57
N LEU A 101 -7.31 -1.40 2.25
CA LEU A 101 -7.31 -2.60 1.41
C LEU A 101 -8.30 -3.71 1.85
N ASP A 102 -9.47 -3.32 2.37
CA ASP A 102 -10.55 -4.26 2.67
C ASP A 102 -11.15 -4.85 1.38
N VAL A 103 -10.55 -5.96 0.92
CA VAL A 103 -10.90 -6.63 -0.34
C VAL A 103 -12.36 -7.08 -0.44
N ARG A 104 -13.06 -7.21 0.69
CA ARG A 104 -14.49 -7.54 0.71
C ARG A 104 -15.36 -6.41 0.16
N ARG A 105 -14.80 -5.20 0.02
CA ARG A 105 -15.46 -4.02 -0.54
C ARG A 105 -15.13 -3.78 -2.00
N TYR A 106 -14.16 -4.52 -2.56
CA TYR A 106 -13.79 -4.36 -3.96
C TYR A 106 -14.92 -4.84 -4.86
N VAL A 107 -15.19 -4.07 -5.91
CA VAL A 107 -16.26 -4.34 -6.88
C VAL A 107 -15.66 -4.78 -8.21
N SER A 108 -14.54 -4.19 -8.60
CA SER A 108 -14.00 -4.26 -9.96
C SER A 108 -12.79 -5.17 -10.09
N THR A 109 -12.10 -5.46 -9.00
CA THR A 109 -10.89 -6.28 -8.96
C THR A 109 -11.28 -7.75 -9.04
N GLN A 110 -11.08 -8.36 -10.22
CA GLN A 110 -11.36 -9.78 -10.48
C GLN A 110 -10.10 -10.53 -10.94
N GLY A 111 -10.00 -11.81 -10.60
CA GLY A 111 -8.92 -12.71 -11.01
C GLY A 111 -8.81 -13.96 -10.12
N ASP A 112 -8.00 -14.94 -10.54
CA ASP A 112 -7.78 -16.23 -9.85
C ASP A 112 -7.35 -16.08 -8.38
N GLY A 113 -6.92 -14.88 -8.00
CA GLY A 113 -6.53 -14.55 -6.64
C GLY A 113 -7.63 -14.02 -5.71
N PHE A 114 -8.70 -13.44 -6.25
CA PHE A 114 -9.73 -12.72 -5.52
C PHE A 114 -11.04 -13.52 -5.49
N GLN A 115 -10.98 -14.73 -4.94
CA GLN A 115 -12.21 -15.42 -4.56
C GLN A 115 -12.81 -14.67 -3.37
N LEU A 116 -14.11 -14.34 -3.47
CA LEU A 116 -14.95 -13.71 -2.43
C LEU A 116 -14.81 -14.33 -1.02
N GLU A 117 -14.29 -15.56 -0.94
CA GLU A 117 -14.03 -16.26 0.33
C GLU A 117 -12.77 -15.78 1.08
N LYS A 118 -11.85 -15.05 0.43
CA LYS A 118 -10.60 -14.59 1.06
C LYS A 118 -10.79 -13.21 1.69
N LYS A 119 -10.75 -13.16 3.02
CA LYS A 119 -10.93 -11.94 3.84
C LYS A 119 -9.74 -10.96 3.80
N ASN A 120 -8.62 -11.35 3.20
CA ASN A 120 -7.36 -10.62 3.29
C ASN A 120 -6.84 -10.22 1.90
N PRO A 121 -6.25 -9.02 1.75
CA PRO A 121 -5.56 -8.63 0.52
C PRO A 121 -4.40 -9.56 0.20
N LYS A 122 -4.06 -9.67 -1.08
CA LYS A 122 -2.90 -10.44 -1.53
C LYS A 122 -1.74 -9.52 -1.86
N PHE A 123 -0.58 -9.83 -1.32
CA PHE A 123 0.63 -9.07 -1.55
C PHE A 123 1.72 -9.95 -2.13
N TYR A 124 2.49 -9.37 -3.04
CA TYR A 124 3.54 -10.04 -3.77
C TYR A 124 4.86 -9.34 -3.53
N ARG A 125 5.95 -10.07 -3.30
CA ARG A 125 7.30 -9.48 -3.23
C ARG A 125 7.82 -9.13 -4.62
N ASN A 126 7.43 -9.92 -5.61
CA ASN A 126 7.78 -9.69 -7.00
C ASN A 126 6.73 -8.81 -7.67
N LEU A 127 7.19 -7.76 -8.35
CA LEU A 127 6.32 -6.83 -9.05
C LEU A 127 5.60 -7.49 -10.24
N SER A 128 6.26 -8.38 -10.97
CA SER A 128 5.67 -9.12 -12.10
C SER A 128 4.52 -10.01 -11.64
N ASP A 129 4.68 -10.69 -10.48
CA ASP A 129 3.61 -11.52 -9.92
C ASP A 129 2.39 -10.67 -9.51
N ALA A 130 2.62 -9.50 -8.90
CA ALA A 130 1.53 -8.56 -8.63
C ALA A 130 0.86 -8.09 -9.93
N TYR A 131 1.65 -7.66 -10.91
CA TYR A 131 1.14 -7.20 -12.19
C TYR A 131 0.27 -8.25 -12.88
N ASN A 132 0.67 -9.52 -12.84
CA ASN A 132 -0.06 -10.63 -13.47
C ASN A 132 -1.19 -11.21 -12.59
N SER A 133 -1.37 -10.72 -11.36
CA SER A 133 -2.35 -11.27 -10.41
C SER A 133 -3.81 -10.96 -10.75
N ILE A 134 -4.06 -9.94 -11.57
CA ILE A 134 -5.39 -9.55 -12.03
C ILE A 134 -5.39 -9.34 -13.54
N THR A 135 -6.52 -9.67 -14.16
CA THR A 135 -6.67 -9.69 -15.63
C THR A 135 -7.29 -8.43 -16.21
N CYS A 136 -7.70 -7.47 -15.37
CA CYS A 136 -8.31 -6.23 -15.86
C CYS A 136 -7.27 -5.34 -16.56
N SER A 137 -7.72 -4.62 -17.59
CA SER A 137 -6.89 -3.70 -18.36
C SER A 137 -6.59 -2.41 -17.59
N ASN A 138 -7.56 -1.91 -16.83
CA ASN A 138 -7.41 -0.70 -16.04
C ASN A 138 -7.00 -1.02 -14.59
N LYS A 139 -5.70 -1.22 -14.39
CA LYS A 139 -5.13 -1.60 -13.09
C LYS A 139 -4.08 -0.62 -12.60
N VAL A 140 -3.97 -0.54 -11.28
CA VAL A 140 -2.92 0.19 -10.57
C VAL A 140 -2.17 -0.78 -9.67
N ILE A 141 -0.92 -0.44 -9.34
CA ILE A 141 -0.13 -1.18 -8.35
C ILE A 141 0.07 -0.29 -7.13
N LEU A 142 -0.37 -0.80 -5.99
CA LEU A 142 -0.09 -0.21 -4.69
C LEU A 142 1.22 -0.79 -4.15
N ILE A 143 2.16 0.09 -3.83
CA ILE A 143 3.40 -0.27 -3.12
C ILE A 143 3.11 -0.13 -1.63
N CYS A 144 3.25 -1.23 -0.90
CA CYS A 144 2.82 -1.33 0.50
C CYS A 144 3.99 -1.72 1.41
N ASP A 145 4.02 -1.12 2.60
CA ASP A 145 4.80 -1.65 3.71
C ASP A 145 3.95 -2.68 4.47
N ILE A 146 4.54 -3.84 4.78
CA ILE A 146 3.89 -4.89 5.57
C ILE A 146 4.75 -5.20 6.79
N LEU A 147 4.13 -5.29 7.97
CA LEU A 147 4.80 -5.78 9.17
C LEU A 147 4.87 -7.30 9.15
N GLY A 148 6.04 -7.83 8.81
CA GLY A 148 6.28 -9.28 8.76
C GLY A 148 7.61 -9.69 9.38
N ARG A 149 7.86 -11.01 9.36
CA ARG A 149 9.12 -11.63 9.81
C ARG A 149 9.83 -12.25 8.61
N GLY A 150 11.00 -11.74 8.23
CA GLY A 150 11.94 -12.41 7.32
C GLY A 150 11.37 -12.85 5.95
N ASN A 151 12.16 -13.64 5.21
CA ASN A 151 11.87 -14.09 3.83
C ASN A 151 10.68 -15.06 3.76
N VAL A 152 9.48 -14.51 3.53
CA VAL A 152 8.32 -15.29 3.09
C VAL A 152 7.98 -14.86 1.66
N ASP A 153 8.11 -15.78 0.70
CA ASP A 153 8.01 -15.53 -0.75
C ASP A 153 6.65 -14.99 -1.19
N THR A 154 5.61 -15.21 -0.39
CA THR A 154 4.30 -14.56 -0.53
C THR A 154 3.92 -13.93 0.81
N CYS A 155 3.61 -12.63 0.82
CA CYS A 155 3.15 -11.95 2.02
C CYS A 155 1.66 -12.31 2.21
N VAL A 156 1.35 -13.59 2.50
CA VAL A 156 -0.01 -14.04 2.82
C VAL A 156 -0.36 -13.43 4.17
N PRO A 157 -1.30 -12.47 4.24
CA PRO A 157 -1.62 -11.87 5.52
C PRO A 157 -2.29 -12.91 6.38
N THR A 158 -1.76 -13.11 7.59
CA THR A 158 -2.57 -13.69 8.67
C THR A 158 -3.49 -12.58 9.17
N ASN A 159 -4.46 -12.93 10.02
CA ASN A 159 -5.36 -11.94 10.62
C ASN A 159 -4.60 -10.86 11.45
N ASP A 160 -3.34 -11.12 11.80
CA ASP A 160 -2.47 -10.22 12.57
C ASP A 160 -1.45 -9.45 11.72
N THR A 161 -1.51 -9.60 10.40
CA THR A 161 -0.67 -8.85 9.47
C THR A 161 -1.23 -7.44 9.32
N GLU A 162 -0.40 -6.45 9.57
CA GLU A 162 -0.72 -5.04 9.37
C GLU A 162 0.11 -4.52 8.21
N TYR A 163 -0.51 -3.66 7.41
CA TYR A 163 0.06 -3.16 6.17
C TYR A 163 -0.42 -1.73 5.93
N MET A 164 0.35 -1.01 5.14
CA MET A 164 0.08 0.38 4.80
C MET A 164 0.46 0.63 3.34
N PRO A 165 -0.49 1.04 2.49
CA PRO A 165 -0.18 1.58 1.17
C PRO A 165 0.65 2.85 1.29
N LYS A 166 1.78 2.92 0.58
CA LYS A 166 2.66 4.08 0.53
C LYS A 166 2.56 4.84 -0.79
N TYR A 167 2.50 4.10 -1.89
CA TYR A 167 2.45 4.68 -3.23
C TYR A 167 1.40 3.99 -4.08
N VAL A 168 0.89 4.72 -5.06
CA VAL A 168 0.09 4.16 -6.16
C VAL A 168 0.79 4.46 -7.48
N ALA A 169 1.10 3.40 -8.22
CA ALA A 169 1.64 3.46 -9.57
C ALA A 169 0.50 3.23 -10.57
N TYR A 170 0.25 4.22 -11.42
CA TYR A 170 -0.70 4.15 -12.52
C TYR A 170 -0.01 3.55 -13.73
N LEU A 171 -0.64 2.55 -14.35
CA LEU A 171 -0.06 1.78 -15.44
C LEU A 171 -0.59 2.30 -16.79
N SER A 172 0.22 2.12 -17.84
CA SER A 172 -0.15 2.44 -19.24
C SER A 172 -0.76 1.26 -19.98
#